data_AF-A0A9Q7BC00-F1
#
_entry.id   AF-A0A9Q7BC00-F1
#
_cell.length_a   1.000
_cell.length_b   1.000
_cell.length_c   1.000
_cell.angle_alpha   90.00
_cell.angle_beta   90.00
_cell.angle_gamma   90.00
#
_symmetry.space_group_name_H-M   'P 1'
#
loop_
_entity.id
_entity.type
_entity.pdbx_description
1 polymer ?
#
loop_
_entity_poly.entity_id
_entity_poly.type
_entity_poly.pdbx_seq_one_letter_code
_entity_poly.pdbx_strand_id
1 'polypeptide(L)'
;MTLEPLLSASPAIHIHVVAVVTSALLGAYLLLRRKGTWLHRLLGKIWLLLMAVGAFSSFFIHELNVFHGFSPIHLLSVFVLYSCVQAIVAARRHDIARHRRVVLGLYFGGIGGAGAFTLLPHRIMNAVVFTGHETMPLLLLVAMALFLAWAAWGARSIPV
;
A
#
# COMPACT_ATOMS: atom_id res chain seq x y z
N MET A 1 13.49 10.27 -16.15
CA MET A 1 12.41 9.29 -15.96
C MET A 1 12.10 8.67 -17.31
N THR A 2 12.15 7.35 -17.42
CA THR A 2 11.72 6.59 -18.61
C THR A 2 10.56 5.68 -18.23
N LEU A 3 9.51 5.60 -19.06
CA LEU A 3 8.34 4.75 -18.78
C LEU A 3 8.48 3.34 -19.35
N GLU A 4 9.51 3.10 -20.17
CA GLU A 4 9.76 1.84 -20.86
C GLU A 4 9.79 0.61 -19.93
N PRO A 5 10.44 0.65 -18.73
CA PRO A 5 10.41 -0.48 -17.81
C PRO A 5 9.01 -0.83 -17.30
N LEU A 6 8.13 0.18 -17.18
CA LEU A 6 6.75 -0.03 -16.75
C LEU A 6 5.90 -0.54 -17.92
N LEU A 7 6.06 0.00 -19.13
CA LEU A 7 5.27 -0.39 -20.29
C LEU A 7 5.53 -1.84 -20.73
N SER A 8 6.74 -2.34 -20.51
CA SER A 8 7.15 -3.73 -20.79
C SER A 8 6.84 -4.73 -19.67
N ALA A 9 6.30 -4.26 -18.54
CA ALA A 9 6.00 -5.09 -17.39
C ALA A 9 4.80 -6.02 -17.60
N SER A 10 4.65 -7.01 -16.72
CA SER A 10 3.52 -7.94 -16.76
C SER A 10 2.16 -7.24 -16.51
N PRO A 11 1.04 -7.81 -16.99
CA PRO A 11 -0.30 -7.25 -16.72
C PRO A 11 -0.61 -7.10 -15.23
N ALA A 12 -0.10 -8.00 -14.38
CA ALA A 12 -0.26 -7.92 -12.93
C ALA A 12 0.37 -6.64 -12.35
N ILE A 13 1.53 -6.23 -12.87
CA ILE A 13 2.22 -5.00 -12.46
C ILE A 13 1.43 -3.77 -12.91
N HIS A 14 0.88 -3.76 -14.13
CA HIS A 14 0.02 -2.65 -14.59
C HIS A 14 -1.21 -2.48 -13.71
N ILE A 15 -1.93 -3.59 -13.44
CA ILE A 15 -3.11 -3.58 -12.57
C ILE A 15 -2.74 -3.06 -11.18
N HIS A 16 -1.63 -3.56 -10.62
CA HIS A 16 -1.16 -3.14 -9.30
C HIS A 16 -0.85 -1.64 -9.26
N VAL A 17 -0.05 -1.14 -10.21
CA VAL A 17 0.36 0.27 -10.25
C VAL A 17 -0.84 1.19 -10.41
N VAL A 18 -1.75 0.89 -11.34
CA VAL A 18 -2.97 1.68 -11.54
C VAL A 18 -3.80 1.70 -10.25
N ALA A 19 -4.04 0.54 -9.65
CA ALA A 19 -4.82 0.43 -8.42
C ALA A 19 -4.19 1.23 -7.27
N VAL A 20 -2.88 1.09 -7.05
CA VAL A 20 -2.16 1.75 -5.96
C VAL A 20 -2.08 3.26 -6.16
N VAL A 21 -1.79 3.74 -7.37
CA VAL A 21 -1.72 5.18 -7.66
C VAL A 21 -3.10 5.83 -7.52
N THR A 22 -4.15 5.23 -8.09
CA THR A 22 -5.52 5.74 -7.92
C THR A 22 -5.93 5.70 -6.45
N SER A 23 -5.57 4.64 -5.72
CA SER A 23 -5.84 4.54 -4.28
C SER A 23 -5.10 5.59 -3.46
N ALA A 24 -3.86 5.93 -3.79
CA ALA A 24 -3.08 6.96 -3.11
C ALA A 24 -3.73 8.34 -3.23
N LEU A 25 -4.15 8.71 -4.44
CA LEU A 25 -4.82 9.99 -4.72
C LEU A 25 -6.20 10.05 -4.07
N LEU A 26 -7.01 9.00 -4.23
CA LEU A 26 -8.35 8.94 -3.65
C LEU A 26 -8.31 8.91 -2.12
N GLY A 27 -7.35 8.19 -1.54
CA GLY A 27 -7.14 8.14 -0.10
C GLY A 27 -6.74 9.50 0.46
N ALA A 28 -5.82 10.23 -0.19
CA ALA A 28 -5.47 11.60 0.21
C ALA A 28 -6.71 12.49 0.24
N TYR A 29 -7.50 12.44 -0.84
CA TYR A 29 -8.75 13.17 -0.94
C TYR A 29 -9.72 12.81 0.20
N LEU A 30 -9.94 11.52 0.47
CA LEU A 30 -10.83 11.05 1.54
C LEU A 30 -10.37 11.51 2.94
N LEU A 31 -9.06 11.53 3.19
CA LEU A 31 -8.49 11.96 4.46
C LEU A 31 -8.64 13.47 4.69
N LEU A 32 -8.57 14.29 3.64
CA LEU A 32 -8.72 15.74 3.72
C LEU A 32 -10.19 16.18 3.81
N ARG A 33 -11.10 15.44 3.17
CA ARG A 33 -12.51 15.82 3.08
C ARG A 33 -13.30 15.55 4.36
N ARG A 34 -14.52 16.10 4.41
CA ARG A 34 -15.48 15.86 5.50
C ARG A 34 -15.91 14.40 5.56
N LYS A 35 -15.75 13.80 6.73
CA LYS A 35 -16.07 12.39 7.01
C LYS A 35 -17.55 12.23 7.32
N GLY A 36 -18.07 11.01 7.18
CA GLY A 36 -19.47 10.68 7.51
C GLY A 36 -20.52 11.10 6.47
N THR A 37 -20.13 11.73 5.37
CA THR A 37 -21.05 12.06 4.26
C THR A 37 -21.38 10.82 3.43
N TRP A 38 -22.46 10.89 2.62
CA TRP A 38 -22.75 9.84 1.64
C TRP A 38 -21.58 9.64 0.66
N LEU A 39 -20.97 10.74 0.23
CA LEU A 39 -19.83 10.73 -0.68
C LEU A 39 -18.60 10.06 -0.06
N HIS A 40 -18.29 10.36 1.21
CA HIS A 40 -17.22 9.70 1.96
C HIS A 40 -17.44 8.18 2.02
N ARG A 41 -18.69 7.74 2.26
CA ARG A 41 -19.03 6.30 2.31
C ARG A 41 -18.91 5.62 0.95
N LEU A 42 -19.35 6.27 -0.13
CA LEU A 42 -19.23 5.72 -1.48
C LEU A 42 -17.76 5.63 -1.91
N LEU A 43 -17.04 6.75 -1.84
CA LEU A 43 -15.62 6.81 -2.22
C LEU A 43 -14.75 5.92 -1.32
N GLY A 44 -15.09 5.79 -0.03
CA GLY A 44 -14.41 4.87 0.88
C GLY A 44 -14.55 3.40 0.48
N LYS A 45 -15.71 2.98 -0.04
CA LYS A 45 -15.89 1.62 -0.58
C LYS A 45 -15.05 1.40 -1.83
N ILE A 46 -15.05 2.37 -2.76
CA ILE A 46 -14.22 2.32 -3.98
C ILE A 46 -12.74 2.25 -3.59
N TRP A 47 -12.32 3.07 -2.64
CA TRP A 47 -10.95 3.07 -2.14
C TRP A 47 -10.55 1.72 -1.53
N LEU A 48 -11.39 1.11 -0.69
CA LEU A 48 -11.14 -0.23 -0.14
C LEU A 48 -11.08 -1.32 -1.23
N LEU A 49 -11.90 -1.21 -2.27
CA LEU A 49 -11.83 -2.11 -3.42
C LEU A 49 -10.49 -1.96 -4.16
N LEU A 50 -10.04 -0.73 -4.40
CA LEU A 50 -8.73 -0.47 -5.03
C LEU A 50 -7.57 -1.02 -4.17
N MET A 51 -7.64 -0.85 -2.85
CA MET A 51 -6.67 -1.44 -1.92
C MET A 51 -6.64 -2.96 -2.04
N ALA A 52 -7.81 -3.62 -2.12
CA ALA A 52 -7.90 -5.06 -2.29
C ALA A 52 -7.35 -5.52 -3.66
N VAL A 53 -7.70 -4.86 -4.76
CA VAL A 53 -7.18 -5.17 -6.10
C VAL A 53 -5.66 -5.02 -6.16
N GLY A 54 -5.12 -3.94 -5.59
CA GLY A 54 -3.67 -3.74 -5.45
C GLY A 54 -3.01 -4.88 -4.66
N ALA A 55 -3.56 -5.24 -3.50
CA ALA A 55 -3.01 -6.31 -2.68
C ALA A 55 -3.16 -7.71 -3.30
N PHE A 56 -4.23 -7.99 -4.05
CA PHE A 56 -4.38 -9.27 -4.75
C PHE A 56 -3.42 -9.39 -5.93
N SER A 57 -3.29 -8.33 -6.72
CA SER A 57 -2.36 -8.33 -7.87
C SER A 57 -0.89 -8.49 -7.45
N SER A 58 -0.49 -8.00 -6.27
CA SER A 58 0.90 -8.16 -5.79
C SER A 58 1.30 -9.60 -5.47
N PHE A 59 0.35 -10.52 -5.21
CA PHE A 59 0.68 -11.95 -5.08
C PHE A 59 1.20 -12.57 -6.38
N PHE A 60 0.98 -11.92 -7.52
CA PHE A 60 1.48 -12.38 -8.81
C PHE A 60 2.82 -11.72 -9.19
N ILE A 61 3.36 -10.84 -8.34
CA ILE A 61 4.61 -10.09 -8.59
C ILE A 61 5.76 -10.73 -7.79
N HIS A 62 6.60 -11.52 -8.47
CA HIS A 62 7.61 -12.40 -7.83
C HIS A 62 9.06 -11.87 -7.84
N GLU A 63 9.28 -10.59 -8.13
CA GLU A 63 10.61 -10.03 -8.38
C GLU A 63 11.65 -10.18 -7.24
N LEU A 64 11.25 -10.17 -5.96
CA LEU A 64 12.20 -10.19 -4.84
C LEU A 64 12.62 -11.59 -4.38
N ASN A 65 11.92 -12.65 -4.82
CA ASN A 65 12.16 -14.09 -4.56
C ASN A 65 13.13 -14.43 -3.39
N VAL A 66 12.80 -13.97 -2.18
CA VAL A 66 13.73 -14.04 -1.02
C VAL A 66 13.67 -15.41 -0.35
N PHE A 67 12.49 -16.05 -0.37
CA PHE A 67 12.29 -17.39 0.19
C PHE A 67 11.23 -18.15 -0.63
N HIS A 68 11.65 -19.06 -1.51
CA HIS A 68 10.76 -19.90 -2.34
C HIS A 68 9.64 -19.13 -3.08
N GLY A 69 9.94 -17.95 -3.63
CA GLY A 69 8.98 -17.11 -4.35
C GLY A 69 8.29 -16.05 -3.48
N PHE A 70 8.30 -16.19 -2.14
CA PHE A 70 7.73 -15.22 -1.22
C PHE A 70 8.69 -14.06 -0.95
N SER A 71 8.12 -12.85 -0.89
CA SER A 71 8.83 -11.61 -0.55
C SER A 71 8.09 -10.86 0.56
N PRO A 72 8.74 -9.94 1.30
CA PRO A 72 8.09 -9.10 2.32
C PRO A 72 6.83 -8.36 1.83
N ILE A 73 6.72 -8.12 0.52
CA ILE A 73 5.55 -7.51 -0.12
C ILE A 73 4.30 -8.39 0.01
N HIS A 74 4.45 -9.72 0.09
CA HIS A 74 3.33 -10.63 0.29
C HIS A 74 2.74 -10.51 1.70
N LEU A 75 3.60 -10.35 2.72
CA LEU A 75 3.15 -10.07 4.09
C LEU A 75 2.40 -8.74 4.16
N LEU A 76 2.91 -7.71 3.47
CA LEU A 76 2.22 -6.42 3.35
C LEU A 76 0.85 -6.58 2.68
N SER A 77 0.76 -7.43 1.64
CA SER A 77 -0.49 -7.69 0.92
C SER A 77 -1.53 -8.36 1.83
N VAL A 78 -1.12 -9.37 2.61
CA VAL A 78 -1.98 -10.01 3.61
C VAL A 78 -2.45 -8.99 4.66
N PHE A 79 -1.53 -8.16 5.17
CA PHE A 79 -1.87 -7.10 6.12
C PHE A 79 -2.91 -6.12 5.56
N VAL A 80 -2.77 -5.71 4.29
CA VAL A 80 -3.71 -4.81 3.62
C VAL A 80 -5.09 -5.47 3.49
N LEU A 81 -5.15 -6.72 3.03
CA LEU A 81 -6.43 -7.43 2.88
C LEU A 81 -7.14 -7.62 4.22
N TYR A 82 -6.41 -8.07 5.25
CA TYR A 82 -6.95 -8.18 6.60
C TYR A 82 -7.47 -6.83 7.11
N SER A 83 -6.68 -5.78 6.97
CA SER A 83 -7.06 -4.43 7.40
C SER A 83 -8.26 -3.87 6.64
N CYS A 84 -8.44 -4.22 5.36
CA CYS A 84 -9.65 -3.84 4.62
C CYS A 84 -10.92 -4.46 5.24
N VAL A 85 -10.86 -5.73 5.62
CA VAL A 85 -11.97 -6.40 6.33
C VAL A 85 -12.23 -5.69 7.67
N GLN A 86 -11.18 -5.42 8.45
CA GLN A 86 -11.31 -4.74 9.73
C GLN A 86 -11.88 -3.32 9.61
N ALA A 87 -11.54 -2.58 8.56
CA ALA A 87 -12.10 -1.26 8.28
C ALA A 87 -13.61 -1.33 8.03
N ILE A 88 -14.07 -2.34 7.28
CA ILE A 88 -15.49 -2.58 6.99
C ILE A 88 -16.23 -3.00 8.26
N VAL A 89 -15.69 -3.95 9.02
CA VAL A 89 -16.30 -4.44 10.27
C VAL A 89 -16.45 -3.31 11.28
N ALA A 90 -15.40 -2.50 11.49
CA ALA A 90 -15.43 -1.37 12.40
C ALA A 90 -16.47 -0.32 11.97
N ALA A 91 -16.56 -0.01 10.66
CA ALA A 91 -17.57 0.91 10.14
C ALA A 91 -19.00 0.39 10.36
N ARG A 92 -19.25 -0.91 10.14
CA ARG A 92 -20.57 -1.54 10.34
C ARG A 92 -20.98 -1.60 11.81
N ARG A 93 -20.02 -1.76 12.72
CA ARG A 93 -20.24 -1.72 14.17
C ARG A 93 -20.34 -0.29 14.73
N HIS A 94 -20.27 0.72 13.87
CA HIS A 94 -20.20 2.13 14.26
C HIS A 94 -19.02 2.46 15.20
N ASP A 95 -17.98 1.62 15.23
CA ASP A 95 -16.73 1.88 15.93
C ASP A 95 -15.83 2.76 15.06
N ILE A 96 -16.13 4.06 15.06
CA ILE A 96 -15.44 5.06 14.25
C ILE A 96 -13.98 5.23 14.66
N ALA A 97 -13.68 5.04 15.95
CA ALA A 97 -12.32 5.13 16.46
C ALA A 97 -11.44 4.03 15.86
N ARG A 98 -11.91 2.77 15.88
CA ARG A 98 -11.20 1.65 15.23
C ARG A 98 -11.15 1.80 13.72
N HIS A 99 -12.25 2.18 13.07
CA HIS A 99 -12.29 2.42 11.63
C HIS A 99 -11.21 3.44 11.21
N ARG A 100 -11.13 4.58 11.92
CA ARG A 100 -10.14 5.62 11.64
C ARG A 100 -8.71 5.10 11.80
N ARG A 101 -8.40 4.37 12.89
CA ARG A 101 -7.06 3.81 13.11
C ARG A 101 -6.67 2.86 11.97
N VAL A 102 -7.56 1.96 11.58
CA VAL A 102 -7.31 0.99 10.50
C VAL A 102 -7.14 1.70 9.15
N VAL A 103 -7.97 2.68 8.81
CA VAL A 103 -7.86 3.43 7.54
C VAL A 103 -6.56 4.23 7.47
N LEU A 104 -6.16 4.88 8.57
CA LEU A 104 -4.86 5.57 8.63
C LEU A 104 -3.70 4.57 8.48
N GLY A 105 -3.81 3.39 9.09
CA GLY A 105 -2.84 2.33 8.95
C GLY A 105 -2.73 1.79 7.52
N LEU A 106 -3.85 1.60 6.84
CA LEU A 106 -3.90 1.23 5.44
C LEU A 106 -3.27 2.30 4.52
N TYR A 107 -3.51 3.58 4.81
CA TYR A 107 -2.99 4.66 3.98
C TYR A 107 -1.49 4.87 4.18
N PHE A 108 -1.06 5.19 5.39
CA PHE A 108 0.36 5.45 5.66
C PHE A 108 1.20 4.18 5.64
N GLY A 109 0.63 3.08 6.11
CA GLY A 109 1.33 1.81 6.17
C GLY A 109 1.23 0.99 4.89
N GLY A 110 0.02 0.77 4.39
CA GLY A 110 -0.20 -0.01 3.17
C GLY A 110 0.37 0.69 1.93
N ILE A 111 -0.16 1.88 1.61
CA ILE A 111 0.30 2.64 0.43
C ILE A 111 1.73 3.16 0.62
N GLY A 112 2.03 3.78 1.77
CA GLY A 112 3.36 4.30 2.06
C GLY A 112 4.44 3.20 2.06
N GLY A 113 4.15 2.06 2.70
CA GLY A 113 5.04 0.90 2.69
C GLY A 113 5.23 0.31 1.28
N ALA A 114 4.15 0.15 0.51
CA ALA A 114 4.24 -0.34 -0.87
C ALA A 114 5.07 0.61 -1.75
N GLY A 115 4.90 1.93 -1.60
CA GLY A 115 5.72 2.93 -2.26
C GLY A 115 7.20 2.79 -1.88
N ALA A 116 7.53 2.63 -0.61
CA ALA A 116 8.90 2.42 -0.17
C ALA A 116 9.52 1.15 -0.76
N PHE A 117 8.78 0.03 -0.80
CA PHE A 117 9.27 -1.23 -1.39
C PHE A 117 9.47 -1.14 -2.90
N THR A 118 8.60 -0.44 -3.62
CA THR A 118 8.72 -0.32 -5.09
C THR A 118 9.85 0.61 -5.52
N LEU A 119 10.33 1.48 -4.62
CA LEU A 119 11.47 2.36 -4.86
C LEU A 119 12.82 1.77 -4.43
N LEU A 120 12.86 0.54 -3.88
CA LEU A 120 14.12 -0.15 -3.61
C LEU A 120 14.96 -0.32 -4.89
N PRO A 121 16.30 -0.39 -4.78
CA PRO A 121 17.16 -0.66 -5.93
C PRO A 121 16.71 -1.91 -6.70
N HIS A 122 16.90 -1.90 -8.01
CA HIS A 122 16.53 -2.98 -8.94
C HIS A 122 15.03 -3.25 -9.11
N ARG A 123 14.16 -2.39 -8.59
CA ARG A 123 12.70 -2.44 -8.83
C ARG A 123 12.31 -1.58 -10.03
N ILE A 124 11.26 -1.98 -10.74
CA ILE A 124 10.78 -1.27 -11.93
C ILE A 124 10.50 0.22 -11.65
N MET A 125 9.79 0.53 -10.57
CA MET A 125 9.46 1.93 -10.24
C MET A 125 10.70 2.74 -9.82
N ASN A 126 11.72 2.11 -9.22
CA ASN A 126 13.00 2.76 -8.99
C ASN A 126 13.67 3.15 -10.32
N ALA A 127 13.70 2.24 -11.31
CA ALA A 127 14.24 2.55 -12.63
C ALA A 127 13.46 3.70 -13.32
N VAL A 128 12.12 3.67 -13.24
CA VAL A 128 11.27 4.74 -13.80
C VAL A 128 11.56 6.11 -13.18
N VAL A 129 11.74 6.16 -11.86
CA VAL A 129 11.89 7.42 -11.10
C VAL A 129 13.34 7.93 -11.08
N PHE A 130 14.33 7.04 -10.94
CA PHE A 130 15.71 7.38 -10.60
C PHE A 130 16.77 7.12 -11.67
N THR A 131 16.40 6.77 -12.92
CA THR A 131 17.35 6.68 -14.07
C THR A 131 18.43 7.78 -14.01
N GLY A 132 19.69 7.42 -13.71
CA GLY A 132 20.85 8.31 -13.69
C GLY A 132 21.42 8.75 -12.32
N HIS A 133 20.86 8.34 -11.18
CA HIS A 133 21.40 8.70 -9.86
C HIS A 133 21.70 7.47 -8.98
N GLU A 134 22.99 7.21 -8.73
CA GLU A 134 23.57 6.19 -7.83
C GLU A 134 23.23 6.42 -6.33
N THR A 135 22.58 7.54 -6.02
CA THR A 135 22.46 8.07 -4.67
C THR A 135 21.06 7.82 -4.13
N MET A 136 20.87 6.72 -3.39
CA MET A 136 20.44 6.71 -1.97
C MET A 136 19.83 5.34 -1.55
N PRO A 137 20.62 4.25 -1.47
CA PRO A 137 20.15 3.00 -0.85
C PRO A 137 19.83 3.16 0.63
N LEU A 138 20.56 4.02 1.35
CA LEU A 138 20.51 4.13 2.82
C LEU A 138 19.22 4.78 3.34
N LEU A 139 18.75 5.87 2.72
CA LEU A 139 17.51 6.54 3.13
C LEU A 139 16.28 5.66 2.92
N LEU A 140 16.29 4.84 1.87
CA LEU A 140 15.24 3.86 1.60
C LEU A 140 15.25 2.70 2.59
N LEU A 141 16.43 2.22 2.99
CA LEU A 141 16.57 1.21 4.05
C LEU A 141 16.14 1.73 5.42
N VAL A 142 16.44 2.99 5.74
CA VAL A 142 15.96 3.65 6.97
C VAL A 142 14.44 3.83 6.93
N ALA A 143 13.87 4.31 5.83
CA ALA A 143 12.42 4.41 5.66
C ALA A 143 11.73 3.03 5.78
N MET A 144 12.35 1.98 5.24
CA MET A 144 11.89 0.60 5.35
C MET A 144 11.94 0.10 6.80
N ALA A 145 13.05 0.32 7.51
CA ALA A 145 13.21 -0.07 8.91
C ALA A 145 12.22 0.67 9.82
N LEU A 146 12.01 1.97 9.59
CA LEU A 146 11.02 2.78 10.29
C LEU A 146 9.59 2.32 10.00
N PHE A 147 9.31 1.93 8.75
CA PHE A 147 8.03 1.33 8.36
C PHE A 147 7.79 -0.02 9.06
N LEU A 148 8.78 -0.92 9.06
CA LEU A 148 8.70 -2.21 9.74
C LEU A 148 8.54 -2.05 11.25
N ALA A 149 9.25 -1.10 11.86
CA ALA A 149 9.10 -0.76 13.28
C ALA A 149 7.71 -0.17 13.59
N TRP A 150 7.21 0.74 12.76
CA TRP A 150 5.85 1.29 12.89
C TRP A 150 4.78 0.20 12.70
N ALA A 151 4.94 -0.73 11.74
CA ALA A 151 4.03 -1.84 11.53
C ALA A 151 4.03 -2.81 12.72
N ALA A 152 5.22 -3.14 13.25
CA ALA A 152 5.37 -3.98 14.44
C ALA A 152 4.78 -3.32 15.70
N TRP A 153 4.86 -2.00 15.82
CA TRP A 153 4.25 -1.23 16.91
C TRP A 153 2.73 -1.08 16.73
N GLY A 154 2.27 -0.83 15.51
CA GLY A 154 0.85 -0.75 15.14
C GLY A 154 0.09 -2.06 15.36
N ALA A 155 0.73 -3.21 15.13
CA ALA A 155 0.16 -4.53 15.41
C ALA A 155 -0.15 -4.75 16.91
N ARG A 156 0.60 -4.10 17.81
CA ARG A 156 0.39 -4.19 19.27
C ARG A 156 -0.77 -3.33 19.77
N SER A 157 -1.23 -2.39 18.97
CA SER A 157 -2.26 -1.40 19.33
C SER A 157 -3.62 -1.69 18.69
N ILE A 158 -3.79 -2.87 18.08
CA ILE A 158 -5.09 -3.43 17.72
C ILE A 158 -5.56 -4.27 18.91
N PRO A 159 -6.37 -3.73 19.85
CA PRO A 159 -7.09 -4.58 20.77
C PRO A 159 -8.02 -5.46 19.94
N VAL A 160 -7.85 -6.77 20.07
CA VAL A 160 -8.73 -7.77 19.46
C VAL A 160 -10.15 -7.54 19.98
#